data_AF-A0A1K0GT10-F1
#
_entry.id   AF-A0A1K0GT10-F1
#
_cell.length_a   1.000
_cell.length_b   1.000
_cell.length_c   1.000
_cell.angle_alpha   90.00
_cell.angle_beta   90.00
_cell.angle_gamma   90.00
#
_symmetry.space_group_name_H-M   'P 1'
#
loop_
_entity.id
_entity.type
_entity.pdbx_description
1 polymer ?
#
loop_
_entity_poly.entity_id
_entity_poly.type
_entity_poly.pdbx_seq_one_letter_code
_entity_poly.pdbx_strand_id
1 'polypeptide(L)' 'MRSLAVHPAGVERTSDEGRLIVTKTDRKGIIQYANALFLELSAYPESQVGQPHHVIRHPGMPRVVSGR' A
#
# COMPACT_ATOMS: atom_id res chain seq x y z
N MET A 1 -12.42 6.83 15.53
CA MET A 1 -11.12 6.30 15.03
C MET A 1 -10.15 7.47 14.98
N ARG A 2 -9.05 7.40 15.72
CA ARG A 2 -8.09 8.49 15.92
C ARG A 2 -7.34 8.71 14.60
N SER A 3 -7.52 9.86 13.95
CA SER A 3 -6.68 10.24 12.81
C SER A 3 -5.28 10.51 13.36
N LEU A 4 -4.40 9.51 13.29
CA LEU A 4 -2.98 9.79 13.36
C LEU A 4 -2.69 10.66 12.14
N ALA A 5 -2.26 11.90 12.36
CA ALA A 5 -1.79 12.76 11.29
C ALA A 5 -0.57 12.07 10.69
N VAL A 6 -0.79 11.29 9.64
CA VAL A 6 0.28 10.67 8.86
C VAL A 6 0.90 11.82 8.08
N HIS A 7 2.03 12.32 8.59
CA HIS A 7 2.81 13.31 7.88
C HIS A 7 3.73 12.57 6.92
N PRO A 8 3.70 12.89 5.61
CA PRO A 8 4.71 12.36 4.70
C PRO A 8 6.08 12.77 5.25
N ALA A 9 7.04 11.84 5.25
CA ALA A 9 8.36 12.08 5.83
C ALA A 9 9.15 13.19 5.13
N GLY A 10 8.66 13.73 4.01
CA GLY A 10 9.35 14.71 3.16
C GLY A 10 10.58 14.13 2.45
N VAL A 11 10.87 12.85 2.66
CA VAL A 11 11.98 12.11 2.07
C VAL A 11 11.44 11.25 0.94
N GLU A 12 11.82 11.57 -0.29
CA GLU A 12 11.57 10.70 -1.43
C GLU A 12 12.50 9.49 -1.37
N ARG A 13 11.95 8.31 -1.66
CA ARG A 13 12.72 7.06 -1.78
C ARG A 13 12.72 6.69 -3.25
N THR A 14 13.86 6.83 -3.90
CA THR A 14 14.04 6.44 -5.29
C THR A 14 14.23 4.93 -5.35
N SER A 15 13.39 4.25 -6.13
CA SER A 15 13.65 2.89 -6.60
C SER A 15 14.42 2.96 -7.91
N ASP A 16 15.38 2.04 -8.13
CA ASP A 16 16.17 1.99 -9.36
C ASP A 16 15.28 2.01 -10.62
N GLU A 17 15.76 2.64 -11.70
CA GLU A 17 15.05 2.67 -12.98
C GLU A 17 14.72 1.23 -13.43
N GLY A 18 13.43 0.93 -13.55
CA GLY A 18 12.91 -0.39 -13.94
C GLY A 18 12.36 -1.25 -12.79
N ARG A 19 12.50 -0.84 -11.53
CA ARG A 19 11.91 -1.54 -10.38
C ARG A 19 10.47 -1.07 -10.14
N LEU A 20 9.50 -1.94 -10.47
CA LEU A 20 8.07 -1.68 -10.28
C LEU A 20 7.55 -2.29 -8.99
N ILE A 21 6.76 -1.53 -8.22
CA ILE A 21 5.96 -2.08 -7.13
C ILE A 21 4.70 -2.73 -7.70
N VAL A 22 4.44 -3.98 -7.33
CA VAL A 22 3.32 -4.75 -7.86
C VAL A 22 2.60 -5.48 -6.74
N THR A 23 1.27 -5.30 -6.69
CA THR A 23 0.37 -6.06 -5.83
C THR A 23 -0.80 -6.59 -6.64
N LYS A 24 -1.19 -7.84 -6.42
CA LYS A 24 -2.38 -8.45 -7.02
C LYS A 24 -3.44 -8.65 -5.95
N THR A 25 -4.65 -8.17 -6.21
CA THR A 25 -5.79 -8.35 -5.31
C THR A 25 -6.86 -9.25 -5.93
N ASP A 26 -7.75 -9.81 -5.11
CA ASP A 26 -8.98 -10.44 -5.57
C ASP A 26 -10.10 -9.40 -5.84
N ARG A 27 -11.30 -9.87 -6.18
CA ARG A 27 -12.48 -9.02 -6.41
C ARG A 27 -12.98 -8.30 -5.16
N LYS A 28 -12.60 -8.76 -3.97
CA LYS A 28 -12.91 -8.13 -2.67
C LYS A 28 -11.82 -7.15 -2.23
N GLY A 29 -10.76 -6.98 -3.03
CA GLY A 29 -9.61 -6.15 -2.71
C GLY A 29 -8.64 -6.78 -1.74
N ILE A 30 -8.69 -8.10 -1.49
CA ILE A 30 -7.74 -8.83 -0.65
C ILE A 30 -6.45 -9.08 -1.42
N ILE A 31 -5.30 -8.73 -0.83
CA ILE A 31 -3.98 -8.94 -1.43
C ILE A 31 -3.69 -10.44 -1.51
N GLN A 32 -3.52 -10.96 -2.72
CA GLN A 32 -3.10 -12.35 -2.96
C GLN A 32 -1.60 -12.47 -3.21
N TYR A 33 -0.97 -11.39 -3.68
CA TYR A 33 0.47 -11.34 -3.95
C TYR A 33 0.98 -9.91 -3.85
N ALA A 34 2.20 -9.77 -3.32
CA ALA A 34 2.98 -8.54 -3.33
C ALA A 34 4.43 -8.90 -3.66
N ASN A 35 5.09 -8.10 -4.50
CA ASN A 35 6.51 -8.31 -4.78
C ASN A 35 7.40 -7.78 -3.63
N ALA A 36 8.62 -8.28 -3.54
CA ALA A 36 9.55 -7.92 -2.47
C ALA A 36 9.80 -6.41 -2.35
N LEU A 37 9.89 -5.71 -3.50
CA LEU A 37 10.05 -4.26 -3.52
C LEU A 37 8.87 -3.53 -2.87
N PHE A 38 7.63 -3.99 -3.10
CA PHE A 38 6.47 -3.41 -2.43
C PHE A 38 6.59 -3.58 -0.92
N LEU A 39 6.93 -4.78 -0.43
CA LEU A 39 7.08 -5.05 1.01
C LEU A 39 8.16 -4.16 1.65
N GLU A 40 9.29 -4.01 0.95
CA GLU A 40 10.43 -3.17 1.37
C GLU A 40 10.04 -1.69 1.52
N LEU A 41 9.29 -1.14 0.55
CA LEU A 41 8.97 0.29 0.51
C LEU A 41 7.71 0.67 1.30
N SER A 42 6.70 -0.20 1.35
CA SER A 42 5.40 0.11 1.95
C SER A 42 5.35 -0.10 3.46
N ALA A 43 6.49 -0.44 4.09
CA ALA A 43 6.59 -0.81 5.51
C ALA A 43 5.59 -1.91 5.91
N TYR A 44 5.26 -2.79 4.95
CA TYR A 44 4.27 -3.85 5.08
C TYR A 44 4.97 -5.19 5.19
N PRO A 45 4.80 -5.94 6.30
CA PRO A 45 5.40 -7.26 6.41
C PRO A 45 4.62 -8.27 5.55
N GLU A 46 5.32 -9.32 5.11
CA GLU A 46 4.74 -10.41 4.30
C GLU A 46 3.51 -11.05 4.95
N SER A 47 3.45 -11.06 6.29
CA SER A 47 2.31 -11.54 7.08
C SER A 47 0.99 -10.80 6.82
N GLN A 48 1.00 -9.72 6.05
CA GLN A 48 -0.20 -8.98 5.65
C GLN A 48 -0.69 -9.31 4.23
N VAL A 49 -0.03 -10.22 3.51
CA VAL A 49 -0.65 -10.89 2.36
C VAL A 49 -1.90 -11.64 2.87
N GLY A 50 -3.05 -11.40 2.23
CA GLY A 50 -4.37 -11.83 2.72
C GLY A 50 -5.18 -10.73 3.40
N GLN A 51 -4.61 -9.53 3.59
CA GLN A 51 -5.35 -8.37 4.09
C GLN A 51 -5.98 -7.53 2.96
N PRO A 52 -7.03 -6.74 3.25
CA PRO A 52 -7.59 -5.79 2.30
C PRO A 52 -6.57 -4.75 1.88
N HIS A 53 -6.47 -4.44 0.58
CA HIS A 53 -5.52 -3.48 0.01
C HIS A 53 -5.76 -2.04 0.47
N HIS A 54 -6.93 -1.70 1.00
CA HIS A 54 -7.22 -0.34 1.48
C HIS A 54 -6.38 0.09 2.70
N VAL A 55 -5.73 -0.84 3.37
CA VAL A 55 -4.90 -0.61 4.56
C VAL A 55 -3.68 0.28 4.29
N ILE A 56 -3.18 0.27 3.05
CA ILE A 56 -2.07 1.13 2.60
C ILE A 56 -2.54 2.51 2.12
N ARG A 57 -3.84 2.83 2.23
CA ARG A 57 -4.33 4.16 1.81
C ARG A 57 -3.91 5.22 2.80
N HIS A 58 -3.38 6.31 2.26
CA HIS A 58 -3.21 7.53 3.03
C HIS A 58 -4.58 8.00 3.55
N PRO A 59 -4.72 8.40 4.83
CA PRO A 59 -5.98 8.89 5.39
C PRO A 59 -6.59 10.08 4.62
N GLY A 60 -5.75 10.84 3.91
CA GLY A 60 -6.16 11.96 3.05
C GLY A 60 -6.53 11.57 1.60
N MET A 61 -6.46 10.29 1.22
CA MET A 61 -6.83 9.84 -0.12
C MET A 61 -8.36 9.81 -0.27
N PRO A 62 -8.96 10.43 -1.31
CA PRO A 62 -10.40 10.49 -1.47
C PRO A 62 -11.00 9.08 -1.55
N ARG A 63 -12.03 8.84 -0.74
CA ARG A 63 -12.66 7.51 -0.57
C ARG A 63 -13.27 6.95 -1.87
N VAL A 64 -13.65 7.83 -2.80
CA VAL A 64 -14.31 7.50 -4.07
C VAL A 64 -13.46 6.60 -4.97
N VAL A 65 -12.12 6.63 -4.87
CA VAL A 65 -11.25 5.85 -5.77
C VAL A 65 -10.97 4.42 -5.28
N SER A 66 -11.69 3.93 -4.25
CA SER A 66 -11.72 2.51 -3.87
C SER A 66 -13.10 2.01 -4.21
N GLY A 67 -13.24 1.25 -5.30
CA GLY A 67 -14.54 0.74 -5.74
C GLY A 67 -15.31 0.06 -4.59
N ARG A 68 -16.30 0.77 -4.08
CA ARG A 68 -17.53 0.23 -3.51
C ARG A 68 -18.65 1.20 -3.85
#